data_AF-A0AAU2ZG05-F1
#
_entry.id   AF-A0AAU2ZG05-F1
#
_cell.length_a   1.000
_cell.length_b   1.000
_cell.length_c   1.000
_cell.angle_alpha   90.00
_cell.angle_beta   90.00
_cell.angle_gamma   90.00
#
_symmetry.space_group_name_H-M   'P 1'
#
loop_
_entity.id
_entity.type
_entity.pdbx_description
1 polymer ?
#
loop_
_entity_poly.entity_id
_entity_poly.type
_entity_poly.pdbx_seq_one_letter_code
_entity_poly.pdbx_strand_id
1 'polypeptide(L)'
;MSGGSAIGLAAPLAVGAILGYAAGAAVSLALTSGLTAVGSILERRQEHWERERCAEAVWENAVAEVLTRNARIEVTKAALTAYGRPAVPLPEPLLLFRQQIHELRDWSAAADRALAAAENLLLEQDALRAAAWLTTGPPVGERPTRAAPGPVTGSGRERHVTARAPAPDGMAPEREAAARALRRLTPAVSHDERLRITAAAARVGAASSAIEARNRLDDLRSRVDGARAAADRRMADARAAAAFLQVLSHVQDETAAPLRETLLAVVRAQRPLEPGVRAEALRWAETVRDAAERHHVRQVLLESLQEMGYELCGDFSTVTVEEGAFAVSHTSWREHEVRMIFDNAERELRAVVVRTGGSQGMSGSRADLEREEQWCGTLQDLQAQLADQGVTVDVHSLTAPGSRPTPVTSTLGAGDQEQWRADTGPQAEQQGQ
;
A
#
# COMPACT_ATOMS: atom_id res chain seq x y z
N MET A 1 21.22 -10.80 -36.75
CA MET A 1 21.21 -9.33 -36.82
C MET A 1 19.73 -8.96 -36.94
N SER A 2 19.02 -8.41 -35.95
CA SER A 2 19.39 -7.49 -34.88
C SER A 2 18.75 -7.92 -33.55
N GLY A 3 19.52 -7.84 -32.47
CA GLY A 3 19.01 -7.94 -31.11
C GLY A 3 18.53 -6.56 -30.65
N GLY A 4 17.29 -6.49 -30.18
CA GLY A 4 16.76 -5.36 -29.43
C GLY A 4 16.72 -5.73 -27.95
N SER A 5 17.74 -5.34 -27.20
CA SER A 5 17.75 -5.40 -25.74
C SER A 5 16.84 -4.29 -25.21
N ALA A 6 15.65 -4.67 -24.74
CA ALA A 6 14.81 -3.79 -23.94
C ALA A 6 15.39 -3.72 -22.52
N ILE A 7 16.05 -2.61 -22.21
CA ILE A 7 16.43 -2.23 -20.85
C ILE A 7 15.14 -1.83 -20.14
N GLY A 8 14.60 -2.74 -19.34
CA GLY A 8 13.49 -2.44 -18.42
C GLY A 8 14.01 -1.55 -17.30
N LEU A 9 13.68 -0.26 -17.37
CA LEU A 9 13.77 0.66 -16.24
C LEU A 9 12.81 0.16 -15.15
N ALA A 10 13.37 -0.45 -14.11
CA ALA A 10 12.67 -0.68 -12.87
C ALA A 10 12.41 0.67 -12.20
N ALA A 11 11.18 1.17 -12.34
CA ALA A 11 10.70 2.28 -11.54
C ALA A 11 10.61 1.80 -10.07
N PRO A 12 11.29 2.45 -9.12
CA PRO A 12 11.01 2.21 -7.71
C PRO A 12 9.60 2.73 -7.42
N LEU A 13 8.68 1.81 -7.11
CA LEU A 13 7.32 2.16 -6.72
C LEU A 13 7.35 2.93 -5.40
N ALA A 14 7.12 4.23 -5.52
CA ALA A 14 6.77 5.13 -4.44
C ALA A 14 5.38 4.77 -3.90
N VAL A 15 5.32 3.70 -3.09
CA VAL A 15 4.19 3.50 -2.16
C VAL A 15 4.39 4.37 -0.92
N GLY A 16 5.61 4.87 -0.67
CA GLY A 16 5.94 5.78 0.44
C GLY A 16 5.96 7.28 0.12
N ALA A 17 5.35 7.74 -0.97
CA ALA A 17 5.28 9.17 -1.33
C ALA A 17 3.83 9.65 -1.57
N ILE A 18 2.89 9.14 -0.77
CA ILE A 18 1.45 9.32 -1.03
C ILE A 18 0.83 10.50 -0.22
N LEU A 19 1.61 11.28 0.53
CA LEU A 19 1.15 12.48 1.27
C LEU A 19 2.08 13.71 1.11
N GLY A 20 2.52 14.02 -0.11
CA GLY A 20 3.46 15.12 -0.36
C GLY A 20 3.22 15.92 -1.64
N TYR A 21 2.34 16.92 -1.58
CA TYR A 21 2.22 18.09 -2.47
C TYR A 21 1.45 19.16 -1.67
N ALA A 22 1.77 20.46 -1.58
CA ALA A 22 2.85 21.28 -2.11
C ALA A 22 2.97 22.52 -1.19
N ALA A 23 4.18 22.94 -0.82
CA ALA A 23 4.42 24.21 -0.13
C ALA A 23 5.56 24.94 -0.85
N GLY A 24 5.30 26.16 -1.32
CA GLY A 24 6.35 27.01 -1.87
C GLY A 24 5.89 28.16 -2.76
N ALA A 25 5.11 29.10 -2.23
CA ALA A 25 5.02 30.44 -2.79
C ALA A 25 5.11 31.46 -1.65
N ALA A 26 6.29 32.07 -1.49
CA ALA A 26 6.55 33.10 -0.51
C ALA A 26 5.96 34.44 -0.98
N VAL A 27 4.89 34.91 -0.34
CA VAL A 27 4.40 36.29 -0.48
C VAL A 27 5.03 37.13 0.63
N SER A 28 5.88 38.08 0.24
CA SER A 28 6.52 39.02 1.15
C SER A 28 5.63 40.26 1.32
N LEU A 29 4.94 40.39 2.46
CA LEU A 29 4.30 41.63 2.89
C LEU A 29 4.67 41.97 4.35
N ALA A 30 5.16 43.19 4.52
CA ALA A 30 5.75 43.69 5.76
C ALA A 30 4.70 44.23 6.73
N LEU A 31 4.46 43.52 7.84
CA LEU A 31 3.77 44.00 9.05
C LEU A 31 4.47 43.40 10.29
N THR A 32 5.33 44.16 10.97
CA THR A 32 6.47 43.61 11.73
C THR A 32 6.26 43.23 13.20
N SER A 33 5.06 43.32 13.77
CA SER A 33 4.85 42.94 15.20
C SER A 33 3.76 41.89 15.46
N GLY A 34 2.79 41.74 14.55
CA GLY A 34 1.79 40.65 14.64
C GLY A 34 2.32 39.31 14.13
N LEU A 35 3.27 39.33 13.18
CA LEU A 35 3.79 38.13 12.52
C LEU A 35 4.66 37.23 13.41
N THR A 36 5.27 37.73 14.48
CA THR A 36 6.10 36.89 15.36
C THR A 36 5.27 35.93 16.20
N ALA A 37 4.06 36.33 16.61
CA ALA A 37 3.15 35.45 17.34
C ALA A 37 2.60 34.36 16.41
N VAL A 38 2.15 34.73 15.21
CA VAL A 38 1.68 33.81 14.17
C VAL A 38 2.80 32.86 13.73
N GLY A 39 4.00 33.37 13.51
CA GLY A 39 5.18 32.55 13.17
C GLY A 39 5.48 31.49 14.24
N SER A 40 5.40 31.83 15.53
CA SER A 40 5.65 30.87 16.61
C SER A 40 4.57 29.79 16.75
N ILE A 41 3.34 30.07 16.32
CA ILE A 41 2.23 29.11 16.31
C ILE A 41 2.38 28.17 15.11
N LEU A 42 2.67 28.73 13.92
CA LEU A 42 2.94 27.95 12.71
C LEU A 42 4.17 27.06 12.88
N GLU A 43 5.24 27.54 13.50
CA GLU A 43 6.45 26.75 13.79
C GLU A 43 6.14 25.58 14.73
N ARG A 44 5.41 25.82 15.84
CA ARG A 44 4.99 24.74 16.74
C ARG A 44 4.08 23.73 16.07
N ARG A 45 3.17 24.19 15.20
CA ARG A 45 2.27 23.33 14.43
C ARG A 45 3.06 22.51 13.41
N GLN A 46 3.96 23.14 12.65
CA GLN A 46 4.85 22.43 11.72
C GLN A 46 5.69 21.38 12.44
N GLU A 47 6.33 21.72 13.57
CA GLU A 47 7.09 20.76 14.37
C GLU A 47 6.24 19.60 14.89
N HIS A 48 4.97 19.87 15.22
CA HIS A 48 4.04 18.84 15.65
C HIS A 48 3.67 17.90 14.50
N TRP A 49 3.33 18.46 13.34
CA TRP A 49 2.99 17.73 12.12
C TRP A 49 4.18 16.91 11.59
N GLU A 50 5.39 17.47 11.61
CA GLU A 50 6.61 16.74 11.25
C GLU A 50 6.87 15.57 12.21
N ARG A 51 6.65 15.77 13.52
CA ARG A 51 6.75 14.69 14.51
C ARG A 51 5.71 13.60 14.27
N GLU A 52 4.47 13.96 13.97
CA GLU A 52 3.40 13.02 13.66
C GLU A 52 3.69 12.24 12.37
N ARG A 53 4.11 12.92 11.30
CA ARG A 53 4.52 12.26 10.05
C ARG A 53 5.72 11.36 10.22
N CYS A 54 6.73 11.76 11.00
CA CYS A 54 7.84 10.88 11.33
C CYS A 54 7.36 9.67 12.12
N ALA A 55 6.46 9.83 13.09
CA ALA A 55 5.91 8.71 13.85
C ALA A 55 5.11 7.74 12.96
N GLU A 56 4.28 8.28 12.06
CA GLU A 56 3.51 7.52 11.07
C GLU A 56 4.42 6.75 10.12
N ALA A 57 5.40 7.42 9.49
CA ALA A 57 6.33 6.78 8.56
C ALA A 57 7.16 5.66 9.24
N VAL A 58 7.56 5.84 10.50
CA VAL A 58 8.28 4.80 11.25
C VAL A 58 7.34 3.62 11.56
N TRP A 59 6.07 3.87 11.86
CA TRP A 59 5.07 2.80 12.07
C TRP A 59 4.77 2.04 10.78
N GLU A 60 4.56 2.72 9.65
CA GLU A 60 4.36 2.11 8.33
C GLU A 60 5.53 1.21 7.94
N ASN A 61 6.76 1.69 8.13
CA ASN A 61 7.94 0.90 7.86
C ASN A 61 8.01 -0.35 8.76
N ALA A 62 7.70 -0.20 10.06
CA ALA A 62 7.68 -1.33 11.00
C ALA A 62 6.62 -2.38 10.61
N VAL A 63 5.44 -1.95 10.15
CA VAL A 63 4.38 -2.83 9.65
C VAL A 63 4.80 -3.58 8.40
N ALA A 64 5.37 -2.88 7.40
CA ALA A 64 5.87 -3.51 6.17
C ALA A 64 6.97 -4.57 6.45
N GLU A 65 7.81 -4.27 7.43
CA GLU A 65 8.85 -5.15 7.96
C GLU A 65 8.27 -6.42 8.62
N VAL A 66 7.22 -6.29 9.42
CA VAL A 66 6.53 -7.44 10.05
C VAL A 66 5.88 -8.32 9.00
N LEU A 67 5.19 -7.72 8.03
CA LEU A 67 4.53 -8.44 6.94
C LEU A 67 5.53 -9.23 6.09
N THR A 68 6.70 -8.64 5.81
CA THR A 68 7.81 -9.33 5.13
C THR A 68 8.27 -10.56 5.91
N ARG A 69 8.38 -10.44 7.24
CA ARG A 69 8.79 -11.55 8.13
C ARG A 69 7.72 -12.64 8.21
N ASN A 70 6.44 -12.27 8.30
CA ASN A 70 5.33 -13.23 8.25
C ASN A 70 5.35 -14.07 6.97
N ALA A 71 5.55 -13.43 5.80
CA ALA A 71 5.68 -14.15 4.53
C ALA A 71 6.87 -15.12 4.55
N ARG A 72 8.01 -14.68 5.10
CA ARG A 72 9.23 -15.51 5.21
C ARG A 72 9.05 -16.68 6.18
N ILE A 73 8.32 -16.51 7.28
CA ILE A 73 7.96 -17.57 8.24
C ILE A 73 7.17 -18.66 7.54
N GLU A 74 6.11 -18.31 6.80
CA GLU A 74 5.27 -19.28 6.09
C GLU A 74 6.07 -20.09 5.05
N VAL A 75 6.89 -19.43 4.23
CA VAL A 75 7.75 -20.11 3.24
C VAL A 75 8.73 -21.07 3.91
N THR A 76 9.36 -20.63 5.01
CA THR A 76 10.34 -21.44 5.75
C THR A 76 9.66 -22.64 6.42
N LYS A 77 8.47 -22.43 7.00
CA LYS A 77 7.65 -23.48 7.63
C LYS A 77 7.27 -24.55 6.60
N ALA A 78 6.76 -24.15 5.43
CA ALA A 78 6.43 -25.08 4.35
C ALA A 78 7.64 -25.88 3.87
N ALA A 79 8.81 -25.25 3.75
CA ALA A 79 10.05 -25.93 3.38
C ALA A 79 10.46 -26.96 4.45
N LEU A 80 10.49 -26.59 5.73
CA LEU A 80 10.81 -27.51 6.83
C LEU A 80 9.86 -28.71 6.88
N THR A 81 8.56 -28.50 6.67
CA THR A 81 7.57 -29.58 6.59
C THR A 81 7.87 -30.54 5.44
N ALA A 82 8.25 -30.04 4.26
CA ALA A 82 8.61 -30.89 3.12
C ALA A 82 9.85 -31.78 3.39
N TYR A 83 10.78 -31.35 4.25
CA TYR A 83 11.91 -32.17 4.68
C TYR A 83 11.58 -33.18 5.79
N GLY A 84 10.35 -33.19 6.32
CA GLY A 84 9.92 -34.13 7.36
C GLY A 84 10.66 -33.98 8.69
N ARG A 85 11.23 -32.80 8.97
CA ARG A 85 11.99 -32.52 10.20
C ARG A 85 11.10 -31.92 11.29
N PRO A 86 11.31 -32.25 12.57
CA PRO A 86 10.66 -31.56 13.67
C PRO A 86 11.08 -30.08 13.65
N ALA A 87 10.07 -29.22 13.80
CA ALA A 87 10.17 -27.79 13.56
C ALA A 87 11.20 -27.14 14.48
N VAL A 88 12.19 -26.44 13.90
CA VAL A 88 12.71 -25.25 14.59
C VAL A 88 11.48 -24.41 14.93
N PRO A 89 11.30 -24.02 16.20
CA PRO A 89 10.14 -23.22 16.58
C PRO A 89 10.26 -21.87 15.87
N LEU A 90 9.53 -21.74 14.77
CA LEU A 90 9.27 -20.45 14.14
C LEU A 90 8.15 -19.78 14.94
N PRO A 91 8.24 -18.46 15.21
CA PRO A 91 7.14 -17.76 15.84
C PRO A 91 5.92 -17.82 14.94
N GLU A 92 4.73 -17.82 15.55
CA GLU A 92 3.50 -17.65 14.78
C GLU A 92 3.51 -16.27 14.10
N PRO A 93 2.99 -16.18 12.85
CA PRO A 93 2.87 -14.90 12.16
C PRO A 93 2.14 -13.86 13.01
N LEU A 94 2.72 -12.67 13.15
CA LEU A 94 2.10 -11.61 13.94
C LEU A 94 0.89 -11.05 13.20
N LEU A 95 -0.28 -11.17 13.82
CA LEU A 95 -1.48 -10.48 13.36
C LEU A 95 -1.40 -9.02 13.83
N LEU A 96 -1.31 -8.09 12.88
CA LEU A 96 -1.26 -6.67 13.17
C LEU A 96 -2.62 -6.20 13.70
N PHE A 97 -2.70 -5.96 15.00
CA PHE A 97 -3.83 -5.40 15.70
C PHE A 97 -3.37 -4.60 16.93
N ARG A 98 -3.39 -3.26 16.82
CA ARG A 98 -3.11 -2.31 17.92
C ARG A 98 -1.73 -2.44 18.58
N GLN A 99 -0.77 -3.16 17.98
CA GLN A 99 0.57 -3.24 18.58
C GLN A 99 1.28 -1.90 18.52
N GLN A 100 2.01 -1.61 19.58
CA GLN A 100 2.91 -0.48 19.64
C GLN A 100 4.19 -0.77 18.86
N ILE A 101 4.87 0.30 18.42
CA ILE A 101 6.05 0.20 17.56
C ILE A 101 7.20 -0.60 18.19
N HIS A 102 7.35 -0.56 19.51
CA HIS A 102 8.39 -1.32 20.21
C HIS A 102 8.06 -2.82 20.22
N GLU A 103 6.79 -3.20 20.35
CA GLU A 103 6.36 -4.60 20.28
C GLU A 103 6.60 -5.18 18.87
N LEU A 104 6.34 -4.40 17.82
CA LEU A 104 6.64 -4.78 16.44
C LEU A 104 8.15 -5.02 16.24
N ARG A 105 9.00 -4.19 16.85
CA ARG A 105 10.47 -4.33 16.79
C ARG A 105 10.96 -5.55 17.55
N ASP A 106 10.44 -5.78 18.76
CA ASP A 106 10.82 -6.93 19.59
C ASP A 106 10.42 -8.26 18.92
N TRP A 107 9.19 -8.33 18.40
CA TRP A 107 8.74 -9.47 17.62
C TRP A 107 9.60 -9.66 16.36
N SER A 108 9.91 -8.59 15.63
CA SER A 108 10.73 -8.65 14.41
C SER A 108 12.13 -9.20 14.71
N ALA A 109 12.76 -8.74 15.78
CA ALA A 109 14.07 -9.22 16.20
C ALA A 109 14.04 -10.70 16.63
N ALA A 110 12.97 -11.14 17.30
CA ALA A 110 12.78 -12.55 17.64
C ALA A 110 12.55 -13.42 16.39
N ALA A 111 11.72 -12.95 15.45
CA ALA A 111 11.46 -13.61 14.18
C ALA A 111 12.73 -13.75 13.34
N ASP A 112 13.56 -12.71 13.25
CA ASP A 112 14.82 -12.75 12.49
C ASP A 112 15.78 -13.82 13.04
N ARG A 113 15.90 -13.96 14.36
CA ARG A 113 16.72 -15.01 14.98
C ARG A 113 16.19 -16.41 14.67
N ALA A 114 14.89 -16.62 14.80
CA ALA A 114 14.25 -17.91 14.53
C ALA A 114 14.35 -18.30 13.04
N LEU A 115 14.12 -17.33 12.14
CA LEU A 115 14.26 -17.49 10.70
C LEU A 115 15.70 -17.84 10.32
N ALA A 116 16.69 -17.09 10.82
CA ALA A 116 18.10 -17.37 10.52
C ALA A 116 18.51 -18.80 10.94
N ALA A 117 18.04 -19.26 12.11
CA ALA A 117 18.31 -20.62 12.58
C ALA A 117 17.65 -21.68 11.67
N ALA A 118 16.38 -21.50 11.32
CA ALA A 118 15.64 -22.41 10.44
C ALA A 118 16.24 -22.48 9.03
N GLU A 119 16.64 -21.33 8.48
CA GLU A 119 17.23 -21.26 7.14
C GLU A 119 18.63 -21.86 7.08
N ASN A 120 19.45 -21.67 8.11
CA ASN A 120 20.76 -22.33 8.20
C ASN A 120 20.60 -23.85 8.19
N LEU A 121 19.59 -24.40 8.88
CA LEU A 121 19.30 -25.84 8.82
C LEU A 121 18.85 -26.29 7.43
N LEU A 122 18.02 -25.51 6.73
CA LEU A 122 17.62 -25.81 5.35
C LEU A 122 18.84 -25.82 4.41
N LEU A 123 19.73 -24.83 4.55
CA LEU A 123 20.97 -24.75 3.77
C LEU A 123 21.91 -25.92 4.05
N GLU A 124 22.05 -26.33 5.31
CA GLU A 124 22.85 -27.49 5.71
C GLU A 124 22.29 -28.79 5.11
N GLN A 125 20.97 -28.98 5.16
CA GLN A 125 20.31 -30.14 4.57
C GLN A 125 20.46 -30.21 3.05
N ASP A 126 20.33 -29.06 2.38
CA ASP A 126 20.56 -28.96 0.94
C ASP A 126 22.01 -29.29 0.59
N ALA A 127 22.97 -28.82 1.38
CA ALA A 127 24.38 -29.15 1.20
C ALA A 127 24.64 -30.66 1.39
N LEU A 128 24.05 -31.28 2.42
CA LEU A 128 24.14 -32.73 2.67
C LEU A 128 23.53 -33.55 1.53
N ARG A 129 22.33 -33.18 1.04
CA ARG A 129 21.70 -33.86 -0.11
C ARG A 129 22.52 -33.68 -1.38
N ALA A 130 23.01 -32.48 -1.65
CA ALA A 130 23.87 -32.21 -2.80
C ALA A 130 25.16 -33.04 -2.75
N ALA A 131 25.81 -33.11 -1.59
CA ALA A 131 27.00 -33.93 -1.37
C ALA A 131 26.70 -35.43 -1.59
N ALA A 132 25.59 -35.94 -1.05
CA ALA A 132 25.15 -37.31 -1.29
C ALA A 132 24.90 -37.58 -2.77
N TRP A 133 24.20 -36.69 -3.48
CA TRP A 133 23.94 -36.89 -4.91
C TRP A 133 25.19 -36.82 -5.78
N LEU A 134 26.19 -36.03 -5.38
CA LEU A 134 27.49 -35.98 -6.06
C LEU A 134 28.30 -37.27 -5.87
N THR A 135 28.13 -37.98 -4.75
CA THR A 135 28.87 -39.22 -4.46
C THR A 135 28.13 -40.47 -4.94
N THR A 136 26.83 -40.57 -4.69
CA THR A 136 26.04 -41.79 -4.99
C THR A 136 25.21 -41.68 -6.27
N GLY A 137 25.15 -40.49 -6.89
CA GLY A 137 24.15 -40.18 -7.91
C GLY A 137 22.76 -39.90 -7.29
N PRO A 138 21.82 -39.35 -8.08
CA PRO A 138 20.45 -39.14 -7.62
C PRO A 138 19.77 -40.49 -7.31
N PRO A 139 18.93 -40.58 -6.28
CA PRO A 139 18.27 -41.83 -5.92
C PRO A 139 17.42 -42.35 -7.09
N VAL A 140 17.45 -43.67 -7.28
CA VAL A 140 16.72 -44.36 -8.35
C VAL A 140 15.22 -44.14 -8.12
N GLY A 141 14.56 -43.42 -9.04
CA GLY A 141 13.14 -43.06 -8.96
C GLY A 141 12.87 -41.55 -8.93
N GLU A 142 13.84 -40.75 -8.49
CA GLU A 142 13.77 -39.27 -8.49
C GLU A 142 14.29 -38.63 -9.78
N ARG A 143 14.43 -39.41 -10.87
CA ARG A 143 14.76 -38.81 -12.17
C ARG A 143 13.64 -37.82 -12.50
N PRO A 144 13.92 -36.50 -12.57
CA PRO A 144 12.93 -35.55 -13.02
C PRO A 144 12.46 -36.05 -14.37
N THR A 145 11.15 -36.26 -14.50
CA THR A 145 10.51 -36.79 -15.70
C THR A 145 11.12 -36.04 -16.88
N ARG A 146 11.98 -36.73 -17.62
CA ARG A 146 12.73 -36.11 -18.71
C ARG A 146 11.66 -35.60 -19.66
N ALA A 147 11.55 -34.28 -19.82
CA ALA A 147 10.71 -33.69 -20.86
C ALA A 147 11.02 -34.46 -22.15
N ALA A 148 9.98 -35.09 -22.70
CA ALA A 148 10.12 -36.19 -23.65
C ALA A 148 11.17 -35.83 -24.72
N PRO A 149 12.30 -36.57 -24.81
CA PRO A 149 13.24 -36.32 -25.89
C PRO A 149 12.50 -36.59 -27.20
N GLY A 150 12.53 -35.61 -28.10
CA GLY A 150 12.04 -35.79 -29.47
C GLY A 150 12.68 -37.03 -30.12
N PRO A 151 11.98 -37.67 -31.08
CA PRO A 151 12.38 -38.96 -31.63
C PRO A 151 13.75 -38.85 -32.29
N VAL A 152 14.77 -39.42 -31.65
CA VAL A 152 16.10 -39.58 -32.25
C VAL A 152 16.11 -40.92 -32.96
N THR A 153 15.98 -40.88 -34.28
CA THR A 153 16.20 -42.00 -35.20
C THR A 153 17.70 -42.19 -35.38
N GLY A 154 18.30 -43.13 -34.66
CA GLY A 154 19.72 -43.45 -34.79
C GLY A 154 20.01 -44.88 -34.38
N SER A 155 20.47 -45.66 -35.36
CA SER A 155 20.71 -47.10 -35.29
C SER A 155 21.74 -47.51 -34.24
N GLY A 156 21.46 -48.66 -33.61
CA GLY A 156 22.18 -49.22 -32.49
C GLY A 156 23.59 -49.69 -32.86
N ARG A 157 24.56 -49.27 -32.04
CA ARG A 157 25.89 -49.87 -31.97
C ARG A 157 26.16 -50.18 -30.50
N GLU A 158 26.03 -51.46 -30.16
CA GLU A 158 26.33 -52.00 -28.84
C GLU A 158 27.80 -51.72 -28.51
N ARG A 159 28.04 -50.80 -27.57
CA ARG A 159 29.38 -50.55 -27.01
C ARG A 159 29.58 -51.46 -25.81
N HIS A 160 30.51 -52.39 -25.94
CA HIS A 160 31.10 -53.09 -24.81
C HIS A 160 31.74 -52.09 -23.84
N VAL A 161 31.23 -52.09 -22.60
CA VAL A 161 31.74 -51.30 -21.48
C VAL A 161 32.91 -52.07 -20.89
N THR A 162 34.13 -51.74 -21.32
CA THR A 162 35.34 -52.16 -20.61
C THR A 162 35.51 -51.30 -19.36
N ALA A 163 35.62 -51.94 -18.21
CA ALA A 163 35.81 -51.31 -16.91
C ALA A 163 37.15 -50.56 -16.90
N ARG A 164 37.10 -49.25 -17.16
CA ARG A 164 38.25 -48.36 -17.20
C ARG A 164 38.63 -47.95 -15.78
N ALA A 165 39.92 -48.06 -15.46
CA ALA A 165 40.48 -47.58 -14.20
C ALA A 165 40.10 -46.10 -13.95
N PRO A 166 39.85 -45.70 -12.68
CA PRO A 166 39.44 -44.34 -12.35
C PRO A 166 40.51 -43.35 -12.80
N ALA A 167 40.16 -42.50 -13.76
CA ALA A 167 41.01 -41.40 -14.18
C ALA A 167 41.19 -40.40 -13.01
N PRO A 168 42.33 -39.68 -12.93
CA PRO A 168 42.52 -38.61 -11.96
C PRO A 168 41.35 -37.62 -12.01
N ASP A 169 40.96 -37.08 -10.84
CA ASP A 169 39.75 -36.30 -10.60
C ASP A 169 39.81 -34.90 -11.23
N GLY A 170 39.98 -34.84 -12.56
CA GLY A 170 40.08 -33.61 -13.35
C GLY A 170 38.81 -32.75 -13.37
N MET A 171 37.77 -33.15 -12.63
CA MET A 171 36.50 -32.43 -12.47
C MET A 171 36.31 -31.85 -11.06
N ALA A 172 37.31 -31.96 -10.18
CA ALA A 172 37.29 -31.31 -8.87
C ALA A 172 36.93 -29.80 -8.93
N PRO A 173 37.48 -28.97 -9.85
CA PRO A 173 37.16 -27.55 -9.85
C PRO A 173 35.70 -27.26 -10.27
N GLU A 174 35.13 -28.02 -11.21
CA GLU A 174 33.72 -27.88 -11.60
C GLU A 174 32.76 -28.31 -10.48
N ARG A 175 33.09 -29.37 -9.73
CA ARG A 175 32.31 -29.81 -8.56
C ARG A 175 32.31 -28.75 -7.46
N GLU A 176 33.47 -28.18 -7.16
CA GLU A 176 33.58 -27.10 -6.19
C GLU A 176 32.81 -25.84 -6.64
N ALA A 177 32.89 -25.51 -7.94
CA ALA A 177 32.12 -24.41 -8.51
C ALA A 177 30.60 -24.66 -8.47
N ALA A 178 30.15 -25.89 -8.66
CA ALA A 178 28.75 -26.28 -8.51
C ALA A 178 28.29 -26.14 -7.06
N ALA A 179 29.11 -26.57 -6.09
CA ALA A 179 28.82 -26.37 -4.67
C ALA A 179 28.73 -24.86 -4.31
N ARG A 180 29.63 -24.03 -4.84
CA ARG A 180 29.55 -22.56 -4.69
C ARG A 180 28.28 -21.97 -5.32
N ALA A 181 27.84 -22.48 -6.47
CA ALA A 181 26.60 -22.04 -7.10
C ALA A 181 25.38 -22.38 -6.25
N LEU A 182 25.31 -23.59 -5.68
CA LEU A 182 24.21 -23.98 -4.78
C LEU A 182 24.13 -23.12 -3.52
N ARG A 183 25.26 -22.69 -2.95
CA ARG A 183 25.31 -21.77 -1.80
C ARG A 183 24.69 -20.39 -2.08
N ARG A 184 24.48 -20.02 -3.36
CA ARG A 184 23.81 -18.77 -3.75
C ARG A 184 22.28 -18.85 -3.74
N LEU A 185 21.69 -20.05 -3.55
CA LEU A 185 20.24 -20.20 -3.47
C LEU A 185 19.69 -19.55 -2.19
N THR A 186 18.74 -18.63 -2.36
CA THR A 186 18.11 -17.95 -1.23
C THR A 186 17.02 -18.83 -0.61
N PRO A 187 16.80 -18.76 0.72
CA PRO A 187 15.73 -19.46 1.43
C PRO A 187 14.35 -19.42 0.74
N ALA A 188 14.04 -18.31 0.08
CA ALA A 188 12.79 -18.08 -0.66
C ALA A 188 12.63 -18.87 -1.98
N VAL A 189 13.64 -19.62 -2.42
CA VAL A 189 13.49 -20.57 -3.54
C VAL A 189 12.65 -21.77 -3.08
N SER A 190 11.59 -22.10 -3.83
CA SER A 190 10.66 -23.17 -3.46
C SER A 190 11.36 -24.53 -3.42
N HIS A 191 10.82 -25.45 -2.62
CA HIS A 191 11.39 -26.79 -2.45
C HIS A 191 11.55 -27.53 -3.79
N ASP A 192 10.51 -27.53 -4.64
CA ASP A 192 10.55 -28.17 -5.95
C ASP A 192 11.61 -27.56 -6.89
N GLU A 193 11.83 -26.26 -6.81
CA GLU A 193 12.84 -25.55 -7.57
C GLU A 193 14.25 -25.91 -7.07
N ARG A 194 14.44 -25.98 -5.74
CA ARG A 194 15.68 -26.48 -5.13
C ARG A 194 15.99 -27.90 -5.57
N LEU A 195 15.04 -28.83 -5.51
CA LEU A 195 15.23 -30.22 -5.95
C LEU A 195 15.70 -30.29 -7.41
N ARG A 196 15.07 -29.52 -8.30
CA ARG A 196 15.46 -29.45 -9.71
C ARG A 196 16.88 -28.90 -9.91
N ILE A 197 17.29 -27.91 -9.12
CA ILE A 197 18.63 -27.30 -9.19
C ILE A 197 19.69 -28.23 -8.60
N THR A 198 19.41 -28.86 -7.47
CA THR A 198 20.29 -29.88 -6.88
C THR A 198 20.49 -31.05 -7.85
N ALA A 199 19.44 -31.42 -8.61
CA ALA A 199 19.53 -32.50 -9.60
C ALA A 199 20.40 -32.08 -10.78
N ALA A 200 20.33 -30.80 -11.18
CA ALA A 200 21.24 -30.24 -12.18
C ALA A 200 22.70 -30.23 -11.69
N ALA A 201 22.94 -29.91 -10.42
CA ALA A 201 24.28 -29.95 -9.82
C ALA A 201 24.86 -31.38 -9.77
N ALA A 202 24.04 -32.38 -9.46
CA ALA A 202 24.44 -33.78 -9.52
C ALA A 202 24.91 -34.18 -10.94
N ARG A 203 24.27 -33.64 -12.00
CA ARG A 203 24.72 -33.85 -13.37
C ARG A 203 26.10 -33.24 -13.63
N VAL A 204 26.50 -32.15 -12.98
CA VAL A 204 27.87 -31.61 -13.11
C VAL A 204 28.89 -32.64 -12.61
N GLY A 205 28.64 -33.25 -11.44
CA GLY A 205 29.52 -34.26 -10.86
C GLY A 205 29.62 -35.56 -11.66
N ALA A 206 28.56 -35.90 -12.40
CA ALA A 206 28.45 -37.08 -13.26
C ALA A 206 28.78 -36.83 -14.74
N ALA A 207 29.47 -35.72 -15.07
CA ALA A 207 29.93 -35.47 -16.43
C ALA A 207 31.02 -36.47 -16.83
N SER A 208 31.09 -36.83 -18.11
CA SER A 208 32.09 -37.77 -18.65
C SER A 208 33.38 -37.08 -19.11
N SER A 209 33.37 -35.75 -19.21
CA SER A 209 34.49 -34.93 -19.65
C SER A 209 34.45 -33.52 -19.03
N ALA A 210 35.59 -32.83 -18.99
CA ALA A 210 35.69 -31.47 -18.47
C ALA A 210 34.85 -30.45 -19.26
N ILE A 211 34.77 -30.60 -20.60
CA ILE A 211 33.94 -29.74 -21.45
C ILE A 211 32.46 -29.90 -21.10
N GLU A 212 32.01 -31.15 -20.94
CA GLU A 212 30.65 -31.44 -20.53
C GLU A 212 30.36 -30.91 -19.11
N ALA A 213 31.30 -31.08 -18.17
CA ALA A 213 31.18 -30.56 -16.81
C ALA A 213 31.01 -29.03 -16.81
N ARG A 214 31.81 -28.31 -17.63
CA ARG A 214 31.72 -26.86 -17.77
C ARG A 214 30.38 -26.41 -18.36
N ASN A 215 29.92 -27.04 -19.42
CA ASN A 215 28.61 -26.74 -20.02
C ASN A 215 27.45 -26.99 -19.03
N ARG A 216 27.50 -28.09 -18.27
CA ARG A 216 26.50 -28.41 -17.24
C ARG A 216 26.57 -27.43 -16.06
N LEU A 217 27.76 -26.95 -15.70
CA LEU A 217 27.96 -25.93 -14.68
C LEU A 217 27.37 -24.58 -15.10
N ASP A 218 27.49 -24.20 -16.37
CA ASP A 218 26.89 -22.96 -16.88
C ASP A 218 25.35 -23.05 -16.94
N ASP A 219 24.78 -24.21 -17.31
CA ASP A 219 23.33 -24.48 -17.16
C ASP A 219 22.89 -24.38 -15.69
N LEU A 220 23.65 -24.98 -14.76
CA LEU A 220 23.37 -24.88 -13.32
C LEU A 220 23.36 -23.42 -12.84
N ARG A 221 24.37 -22.62 -13.22
CA ARG A 221 24.46 -21.20 -12.84
C ARG A 221 23.24 -20.41 -13.35
N SER A 222 22.88 -20.59 -14.62
CA SER A 222 21.70 -19.96 -15.22
C SER A 222 20.42 -20.32 -14.47
N ARG A 223 20.24 -21.59 -14.07
CA ARG A 223 19.09 -22.03 -13.26
C ARG A 223 19.07 -21.42 -11.87
N VAL A 224 20.23 -21.36 -11.20
CA VAL A 224 20.37 -20.73 -9.86
C VAL A 224 20.01 -19.25 -9.94
N ASP A 225 20.54 -18.53 -10.93
CA ASP A 225 20.27 -17.10 -11.10
C ASP A 225 18.79 -16.85 -11.45
N GLY A 226 18.19 -17.68 -12.31
CA GLY A 226 16.76 -17.64 -12.63
C GLY A 226 15.87 -17.90 -11.42
N ALA A 227 16.19 -18.89 -10.59
CA ALA A 227 15.46 -19.23 -9.38
C ALA A 227 15.57 -18.14 -8.31
N ARG A 228 16.76 -17.55 -8.16
CA ARG A 228 16.95 -16.40 -7.27
C ARG A 228 16.11 -15.21 -7.73
N ALA A 229 16.16 -14.87 -9.02
CA ALA A 229 15.33 -13.78 -9.55
C ALA A 229 13.83 -14.04 -9.39
N ALA A 230 13.38 -15.30 -9.53
CA ALA A 230 12.00 -15.68 -9.28
C ALA A 230 11.61 -15.57 -7.80
N ALA A 231 12.49 -15.98 -6.89
CA ALA A 231 12.30 -15.83 -5.44
C ALA A 231 12.24 -14.36 -5.02
N ASP A 232 13.15 -13.52 -5.55
CA ASP A 232 13.17 -12.08 -5.30
C ASP A 232 11.87 -11.42 -5.80
N ARG A 233 11.37 -11.81 -6.98
CA ARG A 233 10.06 -11.36 -7.48
C ARG A 233 8.89 -11.78 -6.58
N ARG A 234 8.82 -13.05 -6.16
CA ARG A 234 7.77 -13.53 -5.23
C ARG A 234 7.78 -12.73 -3.93
N MET A 235 8.96 -12.39 -3.40
CA MET A 235 9.08 -11.59 -2.20
C MET A 235 8.62 -10.14 -2.41
N ALA A 236 8.97 -9.53 -3.54
CA ALA A 236 8.47 -8.21 -3.90
C ALA A 236 6.94 -8.19 -4.07
N ASP A 237 6.38 -9.21 -4.71
CA ASP A 237 4.94 -9.39 -4.87
C ASP A 237 4.22 -9.58 -3.53
N ALA A 238 4.78 -10.41 -2.64
CA ALA A 238 4.25 -10.60 -1.28
C ALA A 238 4.25 -9.29 -0.48
N ARG A 239 5.31 -8.49 -0.57
CA ARG A 239 5.37 -7.15 0.07
C ARG A 239 4.29 -6.21 -0.47
N ALA A 240 4.13 -6.15 -1.79
CA ALA A 240 3.10 -5.33 -2.42
C ALA A 240 1.69 -5.78 -2.01
N ALA A 241 1.43 -7.09 -2.01
CA ALA A 241 0.14 -7.64 -1.60
C ALA A 241 -0.17 -7.36 -0.13
N ALA A 242 0.84 -7.41 0.75
CA ALA A 242 0.68 -7.10 2.16
C ALA A 242 0.34 -5.61 2.40
N ALA A 243 0.95 -4.70 1.63
CA ALA A 243 0.59 -3.28 1.67
C ALA A 243 -0.87 -3.06 1.24
N PHE A 244 -1.33 -3.75 0.19
CA PHE A 244 -2.74 -3.68 -0.21
C PHE A 244 -3.70 -4.24 0.84
N LEU A 245 -3.34 -5.33 1.53
CA LEU A 245 -4.14 -5.87 2.62
C LEU A 245 -4.29 -4.90 3.79
N GLN A 246 -3.25 -4.13 4.11
CA GLN A 246 -3.32 -3.10 5.15
C GLN A 246 -4.36 -2.03 4.78
N VAL A 247 -4.32 -1.54 3.54
CA VAL A 247 -5.29 -0.55 3.05
C VAL A 247 -6.72 -1.11 3.08
N LEU A 248 -6.90 -2.35 2.63
CA LEU A 248 -8.19 -3.05 2.65
C LEU A 248 -8.71 -3.39 4.05
N SER A 249 -7.87 -3.31 5.09
CA SER A 249 -8.31 -3.51 6.48
C SER A 249 -9.20 -2.37 6.99
N HIS A 250 -9.11 -1.19 6.37
CA HIS A 250 -9.97 -0.05 6.65
C HIS A 250 -11.30 -0.09 5.89
N VAL A 251 -11.46 -1.04 4.95
CA VAL A 251 -12.65 -1.20 4.11
C VAL A 251 -13.53 -2.33 4.67
N GLN A 252 -14.71 -1.97 5.18
CA GLN A 252 -15.70 -2.94 5.68
C GLN A 252 -16.55 -3.59 4.56
N ASP A 253 -16.31 -3.25 3.30
CA ASP A 253 -17.04 -3.77 2.15
C ASP A 253 -16.81 -5.28 1.94
N GLU A 254 -17.90 -6.05 1.84
CA GLU A 254 -17.88 -7.49 1.58
C GLU A 254 -17.41 -7.83 0.16
N THR A 255 -17.60 -6.93 -0.80
CA THR A 255 -17.16 -7.11 -2.20
C THR A 255 -15.64 -7.18 -2.33
N ALA A 256 -14.90 -6.64 -1.36
CA ALA A 256 -13.44 -6.73 -1.29
C ALA A 256 -12.93 -8.09 -0.75
N ALA A 257 -13.80 -8.98 -0.24
CA ALA A 257 -13.39 -10.24 0.38
C ALA A 257 -12.61 -11.19 -0.56
N PRO A 258 -13.03 -11.42 -1.83
CA PRO A 258 -12.29 -12.29 -2.76
C PRO A 258 -10.89 -11.74 -3.09
N LEU A 259 -10.77 -10.41 -3.18
CA LEU A 259 -9.49 -9.75 -3.39
C LEU A 259 -8.57 -9.95 -2.18
N ARG A 260 -9.08 -9.79 -0.96
CA ARG A 260 -8.33 -10.07 0.29
C ARG A 260 -7.82 -11.51 0.33
N GLU A 261 -8.64 -12.49 -0.02
CA GLU A 261 -8.22 -13.90 -0.08
C GLU A 261 -7.10 -14.11 -1.11
N THR A 262 -7.24 -13.52 -2.29
CA THR A 262 -6.22 -13.61 -3.35
C THR A 262 -4.91 -12.98 -2.91
N LEU A 263 -4.93 -11.79 -2.30
CA LEU A 263 -3.74 -11.13 -1.79
C LEU A 263 -3.09 -11.92 -0.65
N LEU A 264 -3.88 -12.55 0.24
CA LEU A 264 -3.35 -13.45 1.27
C LEU A 264 -2.62 -14.66 0.66
N ALA A 265 -3.13 -15.23 -0.44
CA ALA A 265 -2.44 -16.30 -1.15
C ALA A 265 -1.11 -15.83 -1.77
N VAL A 266 -1.04 -14.58 -2.26
CA VAL A 266 0.20 -13.96 -2.75
C VAL A 266 1.20 -13.74 -1.62
N VAL A 267 0.76 -13.23 -0.46
CA VAL A 267 1.62 -13.06 0.73
C VAL A 267 2.20 -14.39 1.19
N ARG A 268 1.43 -15.48 1.11
CA ARG A 268 1.88 -16.85 1.40
C ARG A 268 2.76 -17.46 0.30
N ALA A 269 3.11 -16.69 -0.74
CA ALA A 269 3.87 -17.12 -1.92
C ALA A 269 3.26 -18.32 -2.66
N GLN A 270 1.96 -18.56 -2.50
CA GLN A 270 1.23 -19.65 -3.16
C GLN A 270 0.88 -19.29 -4.62
N ARG A 271 0.79 -17.98 -4.90
CA ARG A 271 0.48 -17.42 -6.22
C ARG A 271 1.30 -16.16 -6.48
N PRO A 272 1.66 -15.85 -7.75
CA PRO A 272 2.26 -14.56 -8.09
C PRO A 272 1.23 -13.42 -8.02
N LEU A 273 1.69 -12.18 -7.87
CA LEU A 273 0.81 -11.01 -7.94
C LEU A 273 0.46 -10.69 -9.39
N GLU A 274 -0.65 -11.24 -9.87
CA GLU A 274 -1.11 -11.02 -11.24
C GLU A 274 -1.43 -9.53 -11.49
N PRO A 275 -1.17 -8.99 -12.70
CA PRO A 275 -1.42 -7.57 -13.01
C PRO A 275 -2.86 -7.11 -12.76
N GLY A 276 -3.85 -7.98 -13.03
CA GLY A 276 -5.27 -7.69 -12.78
C GLY A 276 -5.59 -7.49 -11.29
N VAL A 277 -5.09 -8.39 -10.45
CA VAL A 277 -5.21 -8.30 -8.98
C VAL A 277 -4.54 -7.02 -8.46
N ARG A 278 -3.36 -6.69 -8.99
CA ARG A 278 -2.65 -5.45 -8.65
C ARG A 278 -3.47 -4.20 -9.01
N ALA A 279 -4.02 -4.15 -10.22
CA ALA A 279 -4.83 -3.01 -10.68
C ALA A 279 -6.12 -2.86 -9.85
N GLU A 280 -6.75 -3.96 -9.47
CA GLU A 280 -7.93 -3.94 -8.59
C GLU A 280 -7.59 -3.44 -7.19
N ALA A 281 -6.47 -3.90 -6.62
CA ALA A 281 -6.01 -3.43 -5.32
C ALA A 281 -5.64 -1.94 -5.32
N LEU A 282 -5.08 -1.43 -6.42
CA LEU A 282 -4.81 0.00 -6.59
C LEU A 282 -6.10 0.84 -6.60
N ARG A 283 -7.15 0.39 -7.29
CA ARG A 283 -8.46 1.08 -7.28
C ARG A 283 -9.03 1.17 -5.87
N TRP A 284 -8.98 0.08 -5.10
CA TRP A 284 -9.39 0.11 -3.70
C TRP A 284 -8.54 1.06 -2.86
N ALA A 285 -7.24 1.11 -3.10
CA ALA A 285 -6.36 2.02 -2.39
C ALA A 285 -6.66 3.50 -2.71
N GLU A 286 -7.04 3.81 -3.95
CA GLU A 286 -7.55 5.13 -4.34
C GLU A 286 -8.85 5.46 -3.62
N THR A 287 -9.82 4.54 -3.57
CA THR A 287 -11.09 4.75 -2.83
C THR A 287 -10.86 5.04 -1.35
N VAL A 288 -9.95 4.30 -0.70
CA VAL A 288 -9.59 4.53 0.72
C VAL A 288 -8.89 5.88 0.89
N ARG A 289 -7.98 6.22 -0.01
CA ARG A 289 -7.29 7.51 0.02
C ARG A 289 -8.27 8.67 -0.11
N ASP A 290 -9.18 8.60 -1.08
CA ASP A 290 -10.19 9.63 -1.29
C ASP A 290 -11.09 9.78 -0.06
N ALA A 291 -11.46 8.66 0.59
CA ALA A 291 -12.22 8.69 1.83
C ALA A 291 -11.45 9.36 2.99
N ALA A 292 -10.16 9.04 3.13
CA ALA A 292 -9.29 9.64 4.14
C ALA A 292 -9.06 11.14 3.90
N GLU A 293 -8.81 11.54 2.66
CA GLU A 293 -8.66 12.94 2.24
C GLU A 293 -9.92 13.74 2.58
N ARG A 294 -11.10 13.24 2.23
CA ARG A 294 -12.38 13.88 2.58
C ARG A 294 -12.58 14.00 4.08
N HIS A 295 -12.23 12.96 4.84
CA HIS A 295 -12.31 13.01 6.29
C HIS A 295 -11.38 14.07 6.86
N HIS A 296 -10.14 14.14 6.37
CA HIS A 296 -9.15 15.12 6.78
C HIS A 296 -9.60 16.55 6.50
N VAL A 297 -10.03 16.86 5.27
CA VAL A 297 -10.57 18.18 4.90
C VAL A 297 -11.73 18.57 5.81
N ARG A 298 -12.63 17.64 6.12
CA ARG A 298 -13.75 17.89 7.03
C ARG A 298 -13.29 18.19 8.44
N GLN A 299 -12.32 17.46 8.98
CA GLN A 299 -11.79 17.72 10.33
C GLN A 299 -11.12 19.10 10.40
N VAL A 300 -10.23 19.40 9.44
CA VAL A 300 -9.55 20.70 9.33
C VAL A 300 -10.54 21.86 9.22
N LEU A 301 -11.59 21.69 8.43
CA LEU A 301 -12.68 22.67 8.31
C LEU A 301 -13.41 22.90 9.64
N LEU A 302 -13.78 21.82 10.33
CA LEU A 302 -14.51 21.91 11.60
C LEU A 302 -13.65 22.53 12.71
N GLU A 303 -12.39 22.14 12.81
CA GLU A 303 -11.43 22.72 13.75
C GLU A 303 -11.24 24.22 13.49
N SER A 304 -11.11 24.61 12.21
CA SER A 304 -10.95 26.01 11.83
C SER A 304 -12.19 26.85 12.18
N LEU A 305 -13.38 26.32 11.91
CA LEU A 305 -14.65 26.94 12.30
C LEU A 305 -14.78 27.09 13.83
N GLN A 306 -14.37 26.07 14.60
CA GLN A 306 -14.35 26.13 16.06
C GLN A 306 -13.40 27.21 16.59
N GLU A 307 -12.21 27.33 16.01
CA GLU A 307 -11.25 28.39 16.35
C GLU A 307 -11.83 29.80 16.08
N MET A 308 -12.71 29.94 15.08
CA MET A 308 -13.43 31.18 14.76
C MET A 308 -14.72 31.40 15.58
N GLY A 309 -15.01 30.56 16.57
CA GLY A 309 -16.17 30.72 17.46
C GLY A 309 -17.48 30.14 16.94
N TYR A 310 -17.42 29.29 15.91
CA TYR A 310 -18.54 28.47 15.45
C TYR A 310 -18.60 27.15 16.22
N GLU A 311 -19.76 26.84 16.76
CA GLU A 311 -20.06 25.57 17.40
C GLU A 311 -20.85 24.68 16.44
N LEU A 312 -20.65 23.37 16.53
CA LEU A 312 -21.44 22.45 15.73
C LEU A 312 -22.83 22.27 16.36
N CYS A 313 -23.87 22.43 15.55
CA CYS A 313 -25.26 22.21 15.96
C CYS A 313 -25.64 20.71 15.88
N GLY A 314 -26.07 20.14 17.01
CA GLY A 314 -26.70 18.81 17.08
C GLY A 314 -25.80 17.68 17.58
N ASP A 315 -26.41 16.58 18.01
CA ASP A 315 -25.72 15.34 18.33
C ASP A 315 -25.48 14.54 17.05
N PHE A 316 -24.22 14.30 16.72
CA PHE A 316 -23.75 13.53 15.55
C PHE A 316 -24.35 12.12 15.38
N SER A 317 -25.22 11.67 16.28
CA SER A 317 -25.81 10.32 16.26
C SER A 317 -26.74 10.09 15.06
N THR A 318 -27.29 11.16 14.46
CA THR A 318 -28.27 11.08 13.37
C THR A 318 -27.88 11.77 12.07
N VAL A 319 -26.66 12.33 11.97
CA VAL A 319 -26.11 12.70 10.66
C VAL A 319 -25.93 11.39 9.89
N THR A 320 -26.83 11.12 8.95
CA THR A 320 -26.67 10.03 8.00
C THR A 320 -25.34 10.28 7.29
N VAL A 321 -24.36 9.45 7.65
CA VAL A 321 -22.98 9.46 7.14
C VAL A 321 -22.94 9.49 5.60
N GLU A 322 -24.04 9.12 4.95
CA GLU A 322 -24.23 9.09 3.51
C GLU A 322 -24.21 10.48 2.81
N GLU A 323 -24.61 11.59 3.45
CA GLU A 323 -24.80 12.86 2.72
C GLU A 323 -23.82 13.99 3.05
N GLY A 324 -22.92 13.82 4.02
CA GLY A 324 -21.87 14.82 4.30
C GLY A 324 -22.41 16.20 4.71
N ALA A 325 -23.66 16.28 5.17
CA ALA A 325 -24.30 17.50 5.64
C ALA A 325 -24.05 17.73 7.14
N PHE A 326 -23.78 18.97 7.53
CA PHE A 326 -23.65 19.39 8.93
C PHE A 326 -24.03 20.86 9.10
N ALA A 327 -24.33 21.28 10.32
CA ALA A 327 -24.69 22.66 10.64
C ALA A 327 -23.78 23.22 11.72
N VAL A 328 -23.35 24.46 11.55
CA VAL A 328 -22.56 25.19 12.55
C VAL A 328 -23.27 26.49 12.91
N SER A 329 -23.25 26.90 14.17
CA SER A 329 -23.77 28.19 14.61
C SER A 329 -22.68 28.97 15.33
N HIS A 330 -22.58 30.25 15.03
CA HIS A 330 -21.68 31.11 15.79
C HIS A 330 -22.27 31.37 17.19
N THR A 331 -21.43 31.39 18.22
CA THR A 331 -21.87 31.58 19.63
C THR A 331 -22.70 32.85 19.88
N SER A 332 -22.52 33.89 19.06
CA SER A 332 -23.30 35.12 19.14
C SER A 332 -24.66 35.06 18.40
N TRP A 333 -24.92 33.99 17.65
CA TRP A 333 -26.14 33.81 16.86
C TRP A 333 -27.17 33.01 17.66
N ARG A 334 -28.40 33.55 17.78
CA ARG A 334 -29.47 32.91 18.54
C ARG A 334 -30.46 32.11 17.69
N GLU A 335 -30.71 32.56 16.46
CA GLU A 335 -31.79 32.05 15.60
C GLU A 335 -31.30 31.75 14.17
N HIS A 336 -29.98 31.58 14.00
CA HIS A 336 -29.34 31.34 12.71
C HIS A 336 -28.25 30.27 12.86
N GLU A 337 -28.08 29.47 11.83
CA GLU A 337 -26.97 28.53 11.67
C GLU A 337 -26.50 28.56 10.21
N VAL A 338 -25.32 28.05 9.94
CA VAL A 338 -24.81 27.79 8.60
C VAL A 338 -24.91 26.30 8.33
N ARG A 339 -25.72 25.93 7.36
CA ARG A 339 -25.79 24.55 6.86
C ARG A 339 -24.77 24.36 5.77
N MET A 340 -23.99 23.31 5.91
CA MET A 340 -22.91 22.95 5.01
C MET A 340 -23.15 21.54 4.50
N ILE A 341 -22.98 21.35 3.20
CA ILE A 341 -23.13 20.05 2.54
C ILE A 341 -21.86 19.81 1.73
N PHE A 342 -21.20 18.70 2.00
CA PHE A 342 -20.03 18.27 1.25
C PHE A 342 -20.46 17.29 0.15
N ASP A 343 -20.44 17.74 -1.10
CA ASP A 343 -20.63 16.87 -2.25
C ASP A 343 -19.36 16.05 -2.46
N ASN A 344 -19.43 14.77 -2.10
CA ASN A 344 -18.29 13.87 -2.18
C ASN A 344 -17.87 13.57 -3.64
N ALA A 345 -18.80 13.67 -4.61
CA ALA A 345 -18.51 13.36 -6.01
C ALA A 345 -17.77 14.51 -6.69
N GLU A 346 -18.26 15.74 -6.49
CA GLU A 346 -17.68 16.94 -7.10
C GLU A 346 -16.59 17.59 -6.22
N ARG A 347 -16.36 17.07 -5.00
CA ARG A 347 -15.47 17.67 -3.99
C ARG A 347 -15.83 19.12 -3.67
N GLU A 348 -17.13 19.45 -3.71
CA GLU A 348 -17.64 20.79 -3.46
C GLU A 348 -18.22 20.92 -2.05
N LEU A 349 -17.92 22.04 -1.39
CA LEU A 349 -18.55 22.43 -0.13
C LEU A 349 -19.57 23.53 -0.42
N ARG A 350 -20.84 23.24 -0.14
CA ARG A 350 -21.93 24.22 -0.29
C ARG A 350 -22.36 24.68 1.09
N ALA A 351 -22.36 25.98 1.32
CA ALA A 351 -22.76 26.59 2.59
C ALA A 351 -23.91 27.56 2.38
N VAL A 352 -24.89 27.52 3.28
CA VAL A 352 -26.04 28.43 3.28
C VAL A 352 -26.39 28.82 4.70
N VAL A 353 -26.57 30.11 4.94
CA VAL A 353 -27.11 30.60 6.21
C VAL A 353 -28.60 30.24 6.23
N VAL A 354 -29.06 29.62 7.31
CA VAL A 354 -30.47 29.27 7.50
C VAL A 354 -30.96 29.83 8.83
N ARG A 355 -32.24 30.16 8.88
CA ARG A 355 -32.88 30.68 10.08
C ARG A 355 -33.55 29.54 10.86
N THR A 356 -33.12 29.34 12.10
CA THR A 356 -33.61 28.29 13.00
C THR A 356 -34.79 28.72 13.88
N GLY A 357 -35.04 30.03 14.03
CA GLY A 357 -36.14 30.57 14.85
C GLY A 357 -36.51 32.01 14.49
N GLY A 358 -37.45 32.62 15.22
CA GLY A 358 -37.80 34.04 15.09
C GLY A 358 -38.98 34.38 14.17
N SER A 359 -39.51 35.60 14.31
CA SER A 359 -40.69 36.07 13.56
C SER A 359 -40.36 36.49 12.12
N GLN A 360 -41.16 36.03 11.15
CA GLN A 360 -41.12 36.52 9.77
C GLN A 360 -41.64 37.96 9.69
N GLY A 361 -40.73 38.92 9.78
CA GLY A 361 -41.03 40.34 9.67
C GLY A 361 -39.80 41.14 9.26
N MET A 362 -39.95 42.45 9.08
CA MET A 362 -38.89 43.35 8.62
C MET A 362 -37.61 43.29 9.50
N SER A 363 -37.78 43.06 10.81
CA SER A 363 -36.66 42.83 11.74
C SER A 363 -35.90 41.54 11.46
N GLY A 364 -36.60 40.48 11.02
CA GLY A 364 -36.01 39.21 10.65
C GLY A 364 -35.18 39.34 9.38
N SER A 365 -35.70 40.01 8.33
CA SER A 365 -34.96 40.21 7.08
C SER A 365 -33.68 41.03 7.28
N ARG A 366 -33.69 41.99 8.21
CA ARG A 366 -32.47 42.72 8.57
C ARG A 366 -31.46 41.83 9.29
N ALA A 367 -31.93 40.98 10.21
CA ALA A 367 -31.05 40.04 10.90
C ALA A 367 -30.46 39.00 9.93
N ASP A 368 -31.24 38.48 8.99
CA ASP A 368 -30.78 37.59 7.94
C ASP A 368 -29.63 38.19 7.13
N LEU A 369 -29.84 39.41 6.61
CA LEU A 369 -28.81 40.13 5.86
C LEU A 369 -27.53 40.30 6.68
N GLU A 370 -27.65 40.70 7.95
CA GLU A 370 -26.49 40.87 8.84
C GLU A 370 -25.72 39.55 9.05
N ARG A 371 -26.42 38.41 9.16
CA ARG A 371 -25.79 37.09 9.35
C ARG A 371 -25.15 36.57 8.06
N GLU A 372 -25.75 36.83 6.91
CA GLU A 372 -25.17 36.53 5.61
C GLU A 372 -23.91 37.36 5.34
N GLU A 373 -23.91 38.66 5.67
CA GLU A 373 -22.72 39.51 5.60
C GLU A 373 -21.61 39.02 6.52
N GLN A 374 -21.94 38.65 7.77
CA GLN A 374 -20.98 38.08 8.71
C GLN A 374 -20.37 36.77 8.19
N TRP A 375 -21.20 35.86 7.68
CA TRP A 375 -20.72 34.60 7.09
C TRP A 375 -19.79 34.83 5.89
N CYS A 376 -20.14 35.76 5.00
CA CYS A 376 -19.29 36.09 3.86
C CYS A 376 -17.92 36.65 4.29
N GLY A 377 -17.88 37.41 5.39
CA GLY A 377 -16.63 37.85 6.01
C GLY A 377 -15.82 36.67 6.56
N THR A 378 -16.45 35.84 7.40
CA THR A 378 -15.82 34.62 7.95
C THR A 378 -15.29 33.69 6.86
N LEU A 379 -15.99 33.57 5.72
CA LEU A 379 -15.57 32.69 4.64
C LEU A 379 -14.18 33.06 4.11
N GLN A 380 -13.85 34.35 4.01
CA GLN A 380 -12.54 34.81 3.56
C GLN A 380 -11.44 34.44 4.57
N ASP A 381 -11.72 34.65 5.86
CA ASP A 381 -10.80 34.29 6.94
C ASP A 381 -10.61 32.76 7.01
N LEU A 382 -11.69 32.01 6.85
CA LEU A 382 -11.68 30.54 6.78
C LEU A 382 -10.82 30.05 5.61
N GLN A 383 -10.94 30.65 4.42
CA GLN A 383 -10.11 30.28 3.27
C GLN A 383 -8.63 30.49 3.56
N ALA A 384 -8.25 31.60 4.19
CA ALA A 384 -6.88 31.87 4.57
C ALA A 384 -6.38 30.83 5.60
N GLN A 385 -7.18 30.53 6.62
CA GLN A 385 -6.84 29.55 7.65
C GLN A 385 -6.72 28.12 7.10
N LEU A 386 -7.59 27.73 6.16
CA LEU A 386 -7.51 26.45 5.47
C LEU A 386 -6.25 26.37 4.60
N ALA A 387 -5.91 27.44 3.87
CA ALA A 387 -4.71 27.50 3.05
C ALA A 387 -3.43 27.38 3.90
N ASP A 388 -3.41 28.00 5.08
CA ASP A 388 -2.32 27.86 6.06
C ASP A 388 -2.17 26.42 6.58
N GLN A 389 -3.25 25.62 6.53
CA GLN A 389 -3.26 24.20 6.85
C GLN A 389 -3.06 23.29 5.63
N GLY A 390 -2.73 23.86 4.46
CA GLY A 390 -2.48 23.11 3.23
C GLY A 390 -3.74 22.69 2.48
N VAL A 391 -4.91 23.20 2.85
CA VAL A 391 -6.19 22.97 2.16
C VAL A 391 -6.55 24.22 1.34
N THR A 392 -6.30 24.17 0.04
CA THR A 392 -6.75 25.21 -0.89
C THR A 392 -8.23 25.09 -1.20
N VAL A 393 -8.95 26.20 -1.09
CA VAL A 393 -10.39 26.29 -1.37
C VAL A 393 -10.65 27.37 -2.41
N ASP A 394 -11.20 26.98 -3.56
CA ASP A 394 -11.64 27.89 -4.61
C ASP A 394 -13.14 28.16 -4.49
N VAL A 395 -13.55 29.45 -4.45
CA VAL A 395 -14.97 29.81 -4.42
C VAL A 395 -15.51 29.81 -5.85
N HIS A 396 -16.27 28.77 -6.20
CA HIS A 396 -16.92 28.67 -7.50
C HIS A 396 -18.13 29.60 -7.65
N SER A 397 -18.90 29.79 -6.57
CA SER A 397 -20.10 30.62 -6.57
C SER A 397 -20.28 31.29 -5.21
N LEU A 398 -20.57 32.59 -5.23
CA LEU A 398 -20.90 33.38 -4.05
C LEU A 398 -22.14 34.21 -4.35
N THR A 399 -23.18 34.00 -3.55
CA THR A 399 -24.42 34.78 -3.66
C THR A 399 -24.31 36.01 -2.75
N ALA A 400 -24.63 37.19 -3.27
CA ALA A 400 -24.57 38.42 -2.49
C ALA A 400 -25.56 38.39 -1.32
N PRO A 401 -25.18 38.85 -0.11
CA PRO A 401 -26.09 38.94 1.03
C PRO A 401 -27.39 39.67 0.70
N GLY A 402 -28.52 39.13 1.16
CA GLY A 402 -29.87 39.66 0.95
C GLY A 402 -30.44 39.49 -0.46
N SER A 403 -29.70 38.89 -1.40
CA SER A 403 -30.20 38.69 -2.77
C SER A 403 -31.22 37.55 -2.88
N ARG A 404 -31.25 36.64 -1.91
CA ARG A 404 -32.24 35.55 -1.81
C ARG A 404 -32.82 35.53 -0.39
N PRO A 405 -34.10 35.17 -0.22
CA PRO A 405 -34.67 35.00 1.11
C PRO A 405 -33.97 33.83 1.83
N THR A 406 -33.51 34.07 3.06
CA THR A 406 -32.87 33.04 3.88
C THR A 406 -33.86 31.91 4.18
N PRO A 407 -33.51 30.65 3.90
CA PRO A 407 -34.38 29.52 4.15
C PRO A 407 -34.63 29.33 5.65
N VAL A 408 -35.83 28.87 6.01
CA VAL A 408 -36.23 28.63 7.40
C VAL A 408 -36.27 27.13 7.65
N THR A 409 -35.67 26.69 8.76
CA THR A 409 -35.42 25.26 9.03
C THR A 409 -36.70 24.42 9.15
N SER A 410 -37.85 25.02 9.45
CA SER A 410 -39.13 24.32 9.58
C SER A 410 -39.75 23.87 8.26
N THR A 411 -39.27 24.35 7.10
CA THR A 411 -39.82 24.00 5.78
C THR A 411 -38.98 23.00 5.00
N LEU A 412 -37.73 22.76 5.39
CA LEU A 412 -36.82 21.79 4.75
C LEU A 412 -37.20 20.35 5.12
N GLY A 413 -38.35 19.89 4.65
CA GLY A 413 -38.63 18.46 4.52
C GLY A 413 -37.81 17.84 3.39
N ALA A 414 -37.65 16.51 3.38
CA ALA A 414 -36.83 15.76 2.42
C ALA A 414 -37.08 16.07 0.93
N GLY A 415 -38.22 16.69 0.57
CA GLY A 415 -38.51 17.12 -0.81
C GLY A 415 -37.73 18.36 -1.27
N ASP A 416 -37.30 19.24 -0.36
CA ASP A 416 -36.59 20.48 -0.73
C ASP A 416 -35.10 20.23 -1.06
N GLN A 417 -34.54 19.07 -0.70
CA GLN A 417 -33.17 18.68 -1.09
C GLN A 417 -33.05 18.47 -2.62
N GLU A 418 -34.09 17.95 -3.28
CA GLU A 418 -34.12 17.80 -4.74
C GLU A 418 -34.29 19.15 -5.44
N GLN A 419 -35.13 20.04 -4.90
CA GLN A 419 -35.30 21.38 -5.44
C GLN A 419 -34.05 22.26 -5.22
N TRP A 420 -33.33 22.05 -4.11
CA TRP A 420 -32.02 22.69 -3.86
C TRP A 420 -30.95 22.25 -4.86
N ARG A 421 -30.91 20.97 -5.26
CA ARG A 421 -30.04 20.49 -6.36
C ARG A 421 -30.42 21.13 -7.71
N ALA A 422 -31.71 21.35 -7.97
CA ALA A 422 -32.19 21.93 -9.21
C ALA A 422 -31.89 23.45 -9.33
N ASP A 423 -32.06 24.22 -8.25
CA ASP A 423 -31.90 25.69 -8.25
C ASP A 423 -30.44 26.17 -8.14
N THR A 424 -29.51 25.27 -7.81
CA THR A 424 -28.06 25.57 -7.74
C THR A 424 -27.24 24.94 -8.86
N GLY A 425 -27.89 24.27 -9.82
CA GLY A 425 -27.24 23.96 -11.09
C GLY A 425 -26.82 25.24 -11.81
N PRO A 426 -25.72 25.27 -12.57
CA PRO A 426 -25.33 26.44 -13.33
C PRO A 426 -26.51 26.81 -14.25
N GLN A 427 -27.16 27.93 -13.97
CA GLN A 427 -28.06 28.56 -14.94
C GLN A 427 -27.18 28.91 -16.13
N ALA A 428 -27.21 28.05 -17.15
CA ALA A 428 -26.60 28.33 -18.43
C ALA A 428 -27.22 29.65 -18.91
N GLU A 429 -26.45 30.74 -18.81
CA GLU A 429 -26.80 32.03 -19.37
C GLU A 429 -27.03 31.82 -20.87
N GLN A 430 -28.30 31.66 -21.26
CA GLN A 430 -28.75 31.91 -22.62
C GLN A 430 -28.64 33.42 -22.86
N GLN A 431 -27.43 33.89 -23.15
CA GLN A 431 -27.25 35.17 -23.83
C GLN A 431 -27.66 34.97 -25.29
N GLY A 432 -28.88 35.40 -25.60
CA GLY A 432 -29.38 35.55 -26.97
C GLY A 432 -28.59 36.60 -27.74
N GLN A 433 -28.27 36.27 -28.99
CA GLN A 433 -27.95 37.20 -30.06
C GLN A 433 -29.19 37.92 -30.58
#